data_AF-A0A8S3YWC1-F1
#
_entry.id   AF-A0A8S3YWC1-F1
#
_cell.length_a   1.000
_cell.length_b   1.000
_cell.length_c   1.000
_cell.angle_alpha   90.00
_cell.angle_beta   90.00
_cell.angle_gamma   90.00
#
_symmetry.space_group_name_H-M   'P 1'
#
loop_
_entity.id
_entity.type
_entity.pdbx_description
1 polymer ?
#
loop_
_entity_poly.entity_id
_entity_poly.type
_entity_poly.pdbx_seq_one_letter_code
_entity_poly.pdbx_strand_id
1 'polypeptide(L)'
;NLDEATKSVYTENIRLTEALNYHLKEEDNLKKERNKLLEENANLKQEKEVTEMIVQRKVGQHKHQKQTIKELMDRIKILEKSLSHVVKEFEAERKDIICRGEIENASAKAEILKLQRVIELKTIEMSKVKRLAKNILDERTELENFFLTSLDDVKAEIAANRSQYRKEAFAAFHQKVLAAHASREAYPKIRTFTQMEQSTNSVYNDIEAAEILYDVKRKVDIRDLTWEQKEKVLQYLFARMNMSTSKPFLPDVKERHSQTLSITQGEK
;
A
#
# COMPACT_ATOMS: atom_id res chain seq x y z
N ASN A 1 -42.44 -152.32 22.70
CA ASN A 1 -41.12 -151.68 22.45
C ASN A 1 -41.07 -150.73 21.25
N LEU A 2 -42.19 -150.40 20.57
CA LEU A 2 -42.22 -149.41 19.48
C LEU A 2 -42.80 -148.04 19.90
N ASP A 3 -43.37 -147.90 21.10
CA ASP A 3 -44.04 -146.65 21.53
C ASP A 3 -43.05 -145.59 22.07
N GLU A 4 -41.94 -146.03 22.68
CA GLU A 4 -40.97 -145.14 23.34
C GLU A 4 -39.93 -144.55 22.37
N ALA A 5 -39.49 -145.32 21.38
CA ALA A 5 -38.62 -144.84 20.30
C ALA A 5 -39.34 -143.77 19.44
N THR A 6 -40.63 -143.96 19.18
CA THR A 6 -41.42 -143.02 18.37
C THR A 6 -41.71 -141.72 19.14
N LYS A 7 -41.96 -141.79 20.46
CA LYS A 7 -42.03 -140.61 21.33
C LYS A 7 -40.70 -139.86 21.41
N SER A 8 -39.57 -140.57 21.55
CA SER A 8 -38.24 -139.95 21.59
C SER A 8 -37.88 -139.24 20.28
N VAL A 9 -38.22 -139.85 19.14
CA VAL A 9 -38.03 -139.23 17.81
C VAL A 9 -38.95 -138.02 17.63
N TYR A 10 -40.16 -138.05 18.19
CA TYR A 10 -41.10 -136.94 18.14
C TYR A 10 -40.66 -135.76 19.02
N THR A 11 -40.20 -136.03 20.26
CA THR A 11 -39.64 -135.00 21.14
C THR A 11 -38.38 -134.37 20.55
N GLU A 12 -37.55 -135.17 19.89
CA GLU A 12 -36.36 -134.67 19.20
C GLU A 12 -36.73 -133.86 17.95
N ASN A 13 -37.74 -134.27 17.18
CA ASN A 13 -38.27 -133.46 16.07
C ASN A 13 -38.84 -132.12 16.54
N ILE A 14 -39.54 -132.08 17.68
CA ILE A 14 -40.03 -130.83 18.27
C ILE A 14 -38.85 -129.94 18.65
N ARG A 15 -37.85 -130.47 19.35
CA ARG A 15 -36.65 -129.73 19.74
C ARG A 15 -35.86 -129.21 18.52
N LEU A 16 -35.72 -130.02 17.48
CA LEU A 16 -35.09 -129.65 16.22
C LEU A 16 -35.89 -128.57 15.50
N THR A 17 -37.22 -128.63 15.53
CA THR A 17 -38.11 -127.62 14.94
C THR A 17 -38.02 -126.29 15.71
N GLU A 18 -37.95 -126.33 17.04
CA GLU A 18 -37.74 -125.15 17.88
C GLU A 18 -36.36 -124.52 17.66
N ALA A 19 -35.30 -125.33 17.57
CA ALA A 19 -33.96 -124.86 17.24
C ALA A 19 -33.91 -124.23 15.83
N LEU A 20 -34.58 -124.86 14.85
CA LEU A 20 -34.69 -124.32 13.49
C LEU A 20 -35.45 -122.98 13.48
N ASN A 21 -36.56 -122.88 14.20
CA ASN A 21 -37.32 -121.63 14.31
C ASN A 21 -36.52 -120.51 15.01
N TYR A 22 -35.74 -120.85 16.04
CA TYR A 22 -34.84 -119.91 16.69
C TYR A 22 -33.77 -119.40 15.70
N HIS A 23 -33.12 -120.31 14.97
CA HIS A 23 -32.12 -119.94 13.96
C HIS A 23 -32.72 -119.13 12.81
N LEU A 24 -33.92 -119.45 12.34
CA LEU A 24 -34.62 -118.64 11.31
C LEU A 24 -34.92 -117.22 11.81
N LYS A 25 -35.33 -117.08 13.08
CA LYS A 25 -35.59 -115.76 13.68
C LYS A 25 -34.31 -114.96 13.89
N GLU A 26 -33.23 -115.62 14.30
CA GLU A 26 -31.92 -115.01 14.43
C GLU A 26 -31.35 -114.59 13.07
N GLU A 27 -31.51 -115.42 12.04
CA GLU A 27 -31.15 -115.08 10.66
C GLU A 27 -31.93 -113.86 10.16
N ASP A 28 -33.24 -113.78 10.42
CA ASP A 28 -34.07 -112.63 10.05
C ASP A 28 -33.65 -111.34 10.81
N ASN A 29 -33.31 -111.46 12.10
CA ASN A 29 -32.79 -110.35 12.90
C ASN A 29 -31.44 -109.85 12.38
N LEU A 30 -30.49 -110.75 12.15
CA LEU A 30 -29.17 -110.45 11.58
C LEU A 30 -29.31 -109.84 10.18
N LYS A 31 -30.25 -110.32 9.37
CA LYS A 31 -30.53 -109.75 8.04
C LYS A 31 -31.09 -108.33 8.13
N LYS A 32 -31.98 -108.05 9.07
CA LYS A 32 -32.49 -106.69 9.32
C LYS A 32 -31.39 -105.76 9.80
N GLU A 33 -30.55 -106.21 10.72
CA GLU A 33 -29.42 -105.42 11.23
C GLU A 33 -28.39 -105.14 10.13
N ARG A 34 -28.02 -106.17 9.35
CA ARG A 34 -27.16 -106.02 8.17
C ARG A 34 -27.73 -105.00 7.17
N ASN A 35 -29.04 -105.05 6.91
CA ASN A 35 -29.67 -104.10 5.99
C ASN A 35 -29.63 -102.66 6.55
N LYS A 36 -29.89 -102.48 7.85
CA LYS A 36 -29.77 -101.16 8.51
C LYS A 36 -28.35 -100.62 8.45
N LEU A 37 -27.34 -101.45 8.74
CA LEU A 37 -25.93 -101.06 8.67
C LEU A 37 -25.51 -100.72 7.23
N LEU A 38 -26.03 -101.43 6.23
CA LEU A 38 -25.78 -101.10 4.82
C LEU A 38 -26.38 -99.74 4.44
N GLU A 39 -27.59 -99.44 4.89
CA GLU A 39 -28.25 -98.14 4.67
C GLU A 39 -27.50 -97.00 5.38
N GLU A 40 -27.09 -97.22 6.63
CA GLU A 40 -26.31 -96.24 7.40
C GLU A 40 -24.94 -95.99 6.76
N ASN A 41 -24.24 -97.03 6.30
CA ASN A 41 -22.96 -96.89 5.61
C ASN A 41 -23.12 -96.13 4.29
N ALA A 42 -24.20 -96.37 3.54
CA ALA A 42 -24.51 -95.60 2.33
C ALA A 42 -24.75 -94.11 2.64
N ASN A 43 -25.52 -93.81 3.70
CA ASN A 43 -25.78 -92.44 4.14
C ASN A 43 -24.50 -91.73 4.61
N LEU A 44 -23.69 -92.39 5.45
CA LEU A 44 -22.41 -91.87 5.93
C LEU A 44 -21.44 -91.60 4.78
N LYS A 45 -21.43 -92.45 3.75
CA LYS A 45 -20.61 -92.24 2.56
C LYS A 45 -21.02 -90.98 1.80
N GLN A 46 -22.32 -90.77 1.62
CA GLN A 46 -22.84 -89.55 0.98
C GLN A 46 -22.54 -88.30 1.81
N GLU A 47 -22.76 -88.35 3.13
CA GLU A 47 -22.46 -87.24 4.04
C GLU A 47 -20.97 -86.88 4.04
N LYS A 48 -20.10 -87.89 4.02
CA LYS A 48 -18.64 -87.71 3.89
C LYS A 48 -18.29 -87.00 2.58
N GLU A 49 -18.84 -87.44 1.45
CA GLU A 49 -18.59 -86.82 0.14
C GLU A 49 -19.06 -85.36 0.10
N VAL A 50 -20.25 -85.08 0.62
CA VAL A 50 -20.78 -83.71 0.73
C VAL A 50 -19.88 -82.84 1.63
N THR A 51 -19.43 -83.39 2.76
CA THR A 51 -18.55 -82.68 3.70
C THR A 51 -17.20 -82.38 3.07
N GLU A 52 -16.60 -83.35 2.36
CA GLU A 52 -15.34 -83.15 1.62
C GLU A 52 -15.47 -82.05 0.56
N MET A 53 -16.57 -82.03 -0.21
CA MET A 53 -16.84 -80.94 -1.16
C MET A 53 -16.98 -79.57 -0.49
N ILE A 54 -17.64 -79.48 0.67
CA ILE A 54 -17.77 -78.23 1.43
C ILE A 54 -16.41 -77.76 1.93
N VAL A 55 -15.59 -78.67 2.47
CA VAL A 55 -14.24 -78.35 2.95
C VAL A 55 -13.38 -77.83 1.81
N GLN A 56 -13.36 -78.51 0.65
CA GLN A 56 -12.63 -78.06 -0.52
C GLN A 56 -13.07 -76.67 -0.98
N ARG A 57 -14.39 -76.41 -1.03
CA ARG A 57 -14.95 -75.09 -1.38
C ARG A 57 -14.51 -74.01 -0.39
N LYS A 58 -14.57 -74.30 0.92
CA LYS A 58 -14.16 -73.36 1.99
C LYS A 58 -12.66 -73.06 1.94
N VAL A 59 -11.82 -74.06 1.67
CA VAL A 59 -10.39 -73.88 1.46
C VAL A 59 -10.13 -72.97 0.26
N GLY A 60 -10.84 -73.16 -0.85
CA GLY A 60 -10.76 -72.29 -2.03
C GLY A 60 -11.17 -70.85 -1.73
N GLN A 61 -12.30 -70.66 -1.05
CA GLN A 61 -12.77 -69.34 -0.61
C GLN A 61 -11.76 -68.64 0.31
N HIS A 62 -11.22 -69.35 1.30
CA HIS A 62 -10.23 -68.82 2.22
C HIS A 62 -8.93 -68.41 1.50
N LYS A 63 -8.48 -69.22 0.52
CA LYS A 63 -7.32 -68.88 -0.31
C LYS A 63 -7.55 -67.60 -1.11
N HIS A 64 -8.74 -67.44 -1.70
CA HIS A 64 -9.10 -66.23 -2.45
C HIS A 64 -9.16 -65.00 -1.53
N GLN A 65 -9.84 -65.09 -0.38
CA GLN A 65 -9.91 -64.01 0.60
C GLN A 65 -8.52 -63.59 1.09
N LYS A 66 -7.64 -64.55 1.40
CA LYS A 66 -6.26 -64.27 1.81
C LYS A 66 -5.48 -63.51 0.75
N GLN A 67 -5.69 -63.85 -0.53
CA GLN A 67 -5.07 -63.13 -1.65
C GLN A 67 -5.60 -61.70 -1.74
N THR A 68 -6.92 -61.49 -1.64
CA THR A 68 -7.51 -60.14 -1.65
C THR A 68 -7.02 -59.29 -0.48
N ILE A 69 -6.91 -59.86 0.72
CA ILE A 69 -6.36 -59.16 1.89
C ILE A 69 -4.93 -58.72 1.62
N LYS A 70 -4.10 -59.59 1.05
CA LYS A 70 -2.71 -59.25 0.70
C LYS A 70 -2.65 -58.09 -0.31
N GLU A 71 -3.45 -58.15 -1.36
CA GLU A 71 -3.50 -57.09 -2.39
C GLU A 71 -3.96 -55.75 -1.81
N LEU A 72 -4.95 -55.76 -0.90
CA LEU A 72 -5.41 -54.56 -0.21
C LEU A 72 -4.34 -54.00 0.73
N MET A 73 -3.63 -54.86 1.47
CA MET A 73 -2.52 -54.43 2.33
C MET A 73 -1.38 -53.79 1.53
N ASP A 74 -1.03 -54.38 0.38
CA ASP A 74 -0.01 -53.83 -0.51
C ASP A 74 -0.44 -52.46 -1.08
N ARG A 75 -1.72 -52.32 -1.46
CA ARG A 75 -2.28 -51.02 -1.88
C ARG A 75 -2.26 -49.98 -0.77
N ILE A 76 -2.67 -50.34 0.44
CA ILE A 76 -2.64 -49.44 1.61
C ILE A 76 -1.21 -48.95 1.83
N LYS A 77 -0.22 -49.85 1.80
CA LYS A 77 1.19 -49.49 1.99
C LYS A 77 1.70 -48.51 0.92
N ILE A 78 1.29 -48.70 -0.34
CA ILE A 78 1.65 -47.77 -1.44
C ILE A 78 1.00 -46.41 -1.20
N LEU A 79 -0.28 -46.37 -0.83
CA LEU A 79 -1.01 -45.14 -0.55
C LEU A 79 -0.42 -44.39 0.66
N GLU A 80 -0.10 -45.08 1.74
CA GLU A 80 0.56 -44.51 2.92
C GLU A 80 1.91 -43.90 2.57
N LYS A 81 2.71 -44.58 1.73
CA LYS A 81 4.00 -44.06 1.26
C LYS A 81 3.82 -42.82 0.38
N SER A 82 2.86 -42.84 -0.54
CA SER A 82 2.52 -41.69 -1.39
C SER A 82 2.06 -40.50 -0.56
N LEU A 83 1.14 -40.73 0.39
CA LEU A 83 0.64 -39.70 1.29
C LEU A 83 1.77 -39.11 2.16
N SER A 84 2.65 -39.95 2.70
CA SER A 84 3.80 -39.48 3.49
C SER A 84 4.73 -38.60 2.66
N HIS A 85 4.92 -38.91 1.38
CA HIS A 85 5.72 -38.09 0.47
C HIS A 85 5.07 -36.73 0.24
N VAL A 86 3.79 -36.71 -0.12
CA VAL A 86 3.02 -35.49 -0.35
C VAL A 86 2.98 -34.61 0.90
N VAL A 87 2.76 -35.18 2.08
CA VAL A 87 2.76 -34.43 3.35
C VAL A 87 4.12 -33.76 3.59
N LYS A 88 5.23 -34.46 3.34
CA LYS A 88 6.58 -33.87 3.50
C LYS A 88 6.84 -32.74 2.51
N GLU A 89 6.40 -32.88 1.27
CA GLU A 89 6.52 -31.83 0.25
C GLU A 89 5.71 -30.59 0.65
N PHE A 90 4.45 -30.77 1.07
CA PHE A 90 3.64 -29.67 1.58
C PHE A 90 4.24 -28.99 2.80
N GLU A 91 4.82 -29.74 3.74
CA GLU A 91 5.49 -29.14 4.90
C GLU A 91 6.73 -28.35 4.51
N ALA A 92 7.51 -28.83 3.54
CA ALA A 92 8.68 -28.15 3.02
C ALA A 92 8.28 -26.86 2.29
N GLU A 93 7.31 -26.94 1.38
CA GLU A 93 6.78 -25.78 0.64
C GLU A 93 6.18 -24.75 1.60
N ARG A 94 5.41 -25.18 2.61
CA ARG A 94 4.87 -24.28 3.64
C ARG A 94 5.97 -23.53 4.38
N LYS A 95 7.06 -24.21 4.77
CA LYS A 95 8.20 -23.57 5.45
C LYS A 95 8.89 -22.56 4.54
N ASP A 96 9.06 -22.90 3.27
CA ASP A 96 9.69 -22.06 2.26
C ASP A 96 8.86 -20.80 1.97
N ILE A 97 7.53 -20.94 1.84
CA ILE A 97 6.60 -19.81 1.72
C ILE A 97 6.68 -18.89 2.93
N ILE A 98 6.68 -19.44 4.16
CA ILE A 98 6.79 -18.64 5.38
C ILE A 98 8.12 -17.89 5.41
N CYS A 99 9.23 -18.57 5.16
CA CYS A 99 10.56 -17.96 5.16
C CYS A 99 10.68 -16.82 4.13
N ARG A 100 10.22 -17.05 2.89
CA ARG A 100 10.16 -16.00 1.86
C ARG A 100 9.29 -14.83 2.31
N GLY A 101 8.10 -15.10 2.83
CA GLY A 101 7.19 -14.08 3.32
C GLY A 101 7.78 -13.25 4.47
N GLU A 102 8.53 -13.87 5.37
CA GLU A 102 9.23 -13.19 6.46
C GLU A 102 10.35 -12.27 5.94
N ILE A 103 11.16 -12.75 4.99
CA ILE A 103 12.24 -11.97 4.37
C ILE A 103 11.67 -10.77 3.59
N GLU A 104 10.66 -11.00 2.75
CA GLU A 104 10.00 -9.96 1.97
C GLU A 104 9.35 -8.91 2.88
N ASN A 105 8.66 -9.34 3.93
CA ASN A 105 8.04 -8.44 4.91
C ASN A 105 9.08 -7.63 5.67
N ALA A 106 10.21 -8.24 6.07
CA ALA A 106 11.30 -7.53 6.72
C ALA A 106 11.92 -6.47 5.80
N SER A 107 12.15 -6.82 4.53
CA SER A 107 12.64 -5.90 3.50
C SER A 107 11.66 -4.74 3.26
N ALA A 108 10.37 -5.03 3.08
CA ALA A 108 9.33 -4.03 2.87
C ALA A 108 9.21 -3.08 4.07
N LYS A 109 9.29 -3.59 5.31
CA LYS A 109 9.31 -2.75 6.52
C LYS A 109 10.51 -1.81 6.55
N ALA A 110 11.71 -2.30 6.19
CA ALA A 110 12.90 -1.47 6.14
C ALA A 110 12.77 -0.36 5.09
N GLU A 111 12.20 -0.67 3.92
CA GLU A 111 11.94 0.32 2.87
C GLU A 111 10.90 1.35 3.31
N ILE A 112 9.80 0.94 3.96
CA ILE A 112 8.80 1.85 4.51
C ILE A 112 9.44 2.83 5.49
N LEU A 113 10.29 2.35 6.41
CA LEU A 113 10.98 3.22 7.37
C LEU A 113 11.90 4.23 6.67
N LYS A 114 12.63 3.78 5.63
CA LYS A 114 13.48 4.66 4.82
C LYS A 114 12.65 5.74 4.12
N LEU A 115 11.53 5.36 3.50
CA LEU A 115 10.64 6.29 2.79
C LEU A 115 9.99 7.28 3.76
N GLN A 116 9.53 6.83 4.93
CA GLN A 116 9.01 7.70 5.98
C GLN A 116 10.04 8.76 6.40
N ARG A 117 11.31 8.36 6.58
CA ARG A 117 12.38 9.31 6.92
C ARG A 117 12.62 10.33 5.81
N VAL A 118 12.59 9.90 4.54
CA VAL A 118 12.71 10.82 3.40
C VAL A 118 11.56 11.81 3.37
N ILE A 119 10.33 11.37 3.61
CA ILE A 119 9.15 12.23 3.66
C ILE A 119 9.27 13.26 4.81
N GLU A 120 9.75 12.84 5.98
CA GLU A 120 9.95 13.74 7.11
C GLU A 120 10.98 14.84 6.78
N LEU A 121 12.14 14.46 6.23
CA LEU A 121 13.17 15.41 5.82
C LEU A 121 12.66 16.36 4.73
N LYS A 122 11.91 15.84 3.75
CA LYS A 122 11.30 16.65 2.69
C LYS A 122 10.24 17.59 3.23
N THR A 123 9.46 17.18 4.23
CA THR A 123 8.50 18.05 4.92
C THR A 123 9.19 19.20 5.65
N ILE A 124 10.30 18.91 6.34
CA ILE A 124 11.09 19.94 7.01
C ILE A 124 11.68 20.91 5.99
N GLU A 125 12.30 20.41 4.92
CA GLU A 125 12.84 21.23 3.85
C GLU A 125 11.75 22.11 3.20
N MET A 126 10.59 21.53 2.90
CA MET A 126 9.43 22.24 2.37
C MET A 126 8.95 23.35 3.33
N SER A 127 8.96 23.09 4.64
CA SER A 127 8.59 24.11 5.64
C SER A 127 9.58 25.30 5.65
N LYS A 128 10.88 25.04 5.44
CA LYS A 128 11.91 26.08 5.30
C LYS A 128 11.68 26.90 4.04
N VAL A 129 11.45 26.24 2.90
CA VAL A 129 11.14 26.91 1.63
C VAL A 129 9.90 27.79 1.76
N LYS A 130 8.82 27.27 2.36
CA LYS A 130 7.60 28.06 2.61
C LYS A 130 7.86 29.28 3.48
N ARG A 131 8.69 29.16 4.52
CA ARG A 131 9.07 30.29 5.37
C ARG A 131 9.87 31.34 4.62
N LEU A 132 10.85 30.91 3.83
CA LEU A 132 11.64 31.81 2.99
C LEU A 132 10.76 32.54 1.97
N ALA A 133 9.86 31.82 1.30
CA ALA A 133 8.92 32.42 0.35
C ALA A 133 8.00 33.45 1.03
N LYS A 134 7.53 33.15 2.25
CA LYS A 134 6.75 34.10 3.04
C LYS A 134 7.57 35.35 3.39
N ASN A 135 8.80 35.19 3.88
CA ASN A 135 9.66 36.32 4.23
C ASN A 135 9.90 37.23 3.02
N ILE A 136 10.19 36.66 1.84
CA ILE A 136 10.37 37.43 0.60
C ILE A 136 9.10 38.21 0.24
N LEU A 137 7.92 37.61 0.43
CA LEU A 137 6.65 38.29 0.16
C LEU A 137 6.39 39.42 1.17
N ASP A 138 6.68 39.19 2.44
CA ASP A 138 6.54 40.18 3.52
C ASP A 138 7.49 41.37 3.26
N GLU A 139 8.77 41.11 2.96
CA GLU A 139 9.76 42.12 2.57
C GLU A 139 9.33 42.91 1.33
N ARG A 140 8.83 42.23 0.29
CA ARG A 140 8.30 42.88 -0.91
C ARG A 140 7.11 43.79 -0.57
N THR A 141 6.19 43.32 0.28
CA THR A 141 5.02 44.09 0.69
C THR A 141 5.43 45.34 1.47
N GLU A 142 6.43 45.22 2.36
CA GLU A 142 7.00 46.36 3.08
C GLU A 142 7.60 47.40 2.13
N LEU A 143 8.34 46.95 1.12
CA LEU A 143 8.92 47.82 0.10
C LEU A 143 7.85 48.52 -0.76
N GLU A 144 6.81 47.79 -1.17
CA GLU A 144 5.68 48.36 -1.92
C GLU A 144 4.98 49.45 -1.09
N ASN A 145 4.73 49.20 0.20
CA ASN A 145 4.17 50.21 1.11
C ASN A 145 5.09 51.41 1.28
N PHE A 146 6.39 51.19 1.47
CA PHE A 146 7.37 52.28 1.59
C PHE A 146 7.38 53.17 0.34
N PHE A 147 7.33 52.59 -0.86
CA PHE A 147 7.26 53.38 -2.10
C PHE A 147 5.95 54.15 -2.23
N LEU A 148 4.82 53.55 -1.86
CA LEU A 148 3.52 54.24 -1.87
C LEU A 148 3.52 55.43 -0.91
N THR A 149 3.97 55.23 0.33
CA THR A 149 4.10 56.32 1.32
C THR A 149 5.05 57.40 0.84
N SER A 150 6.22 57.04 0.31
CA SER A 150 7.18 58.03 -0.21
C SER A 150 6.59 58.85 -1.36
N LEU A 151 5.80 58.23 -2.25
CA LEU A 151 5.12 58.94 -3.32
C LEU A 151 4.05 59.90 -2.79
N ASP A 152 3.33 59.51 -1.75
CA ASP A 152 2.31 60.37 -1.13
C ASP A 152 2.96 61.54 -0.36
N ASP A 153 4.08 61.30 0.33
CA ASP A 153 4.87 62.36 0.97
C ASP A 153 5.37 63.38 -0.06
N VAL A 154 5.93 62.92 -1.19
CA VAL A 154 6.37 63.81 -2.28
C VAL A 154 5.20 64.61 -2.86
N LYS A 155 4.02 63.98 -3.06
CA LYS A 155 2.83 64.71 -3.52
C LYS A 155 2.40 65.78 -2.50
N ALA A 156 2.41 65.45 -1.21
CA ALA A 156 2.07 66.37 -0.15
C ALA A 156 3.06 67.55 -0.08
N GLU A 157 4.36 67.28 -0.22
CA GLU A 157 5.41 68.29 -0.27
C GLU A 157 5.27 69.20 -1.50
N ILE A 158 5.01 68.64 -2.68
CA ILE A 158 4.71 69.42 -3.89
C ILE A 158 3.50 70.32 -3.66
N ALA A 159 2.42 69.81 -3.05
CA ALA A 159 1.23 70.60 -2.76
C ALA A 159 1.51 71.72 -1.74
N ALA A 160 2.30 71.44 -0.71
CA ALA A 160 2.73 72.41 0.29
C ALA A 160 3.61 73.51 -0.34
N ASN A 161 4.63 73.13 -1.12
CA ASN A 161 5.51 74.05 -1.83
C ASN A 161 4.74 74.93 -2.81
N ARG A 162 3.81 74.36 -3.59
CA ARG A 162 2.90 75.12 -4.47
C ARG A 162 2.07 76.12 -3.68
N SER A 163 1.58 75.75 -2.50
CA SER A 163 0.80 76.64 -1.63
C SER A 163 1.65 77.76 -1.03
N GLN A 164 2.85 77.45 -0.57
CA GLN A 164 3.80 78.42 -0.02
C GLN A 164 4.23 79.43 -1.10
N TYR A 165 4.59 78.95 -2.29
CA TYR A 165 4.94 79.82 -3.41
C TYR A 165 3.81 80.79 -3.74
N ARG A 166 2.54 80.35 -3.73
CA ARG A 166 1.39 81.26 -3.90
C ARG A 166 1.34 82.36 -2.83
N LYS A 167 1.57 82.01 -1.56
CA LYS A 167 1.58 82.98 -0.45
C LYS A 167 2.74 83.96 -0.55
N GLU A 168 3.94 83.47 -0.82
CA GLU A 168 5.14 84.30 -0.97
C GLU A 168 5.05 85.24 -2.18
N ALA A 169 4.59 84.73 -3.32
CA ALA A 169 4.36 85.55 -4.51
C ALA A 169 3.32 86.65 -4.25
N PHE A 170 2.28 86.36 -3.46
CA PHE A 170 1.27 87.34 -3.05
C PHE A 170 1.86 88.40 -2.14
N ALA A 171 2.58 87.99 -1.08
CA ALA A 171 3.24 88.90 -0.15
C ALA A 171 4.25 89.82 -0.87
N ALA A 172 5.08 89.26 -1.75
CA ALA A 172 6.06 90.01 -2.52
C ALA A 172 5.40 91.01 -3.50
N PHE A 173 4.31 90.63 -4.16
CA PHE A 173 3.54 91.55 -5.00
C PHE A 173 2.91 92.68 -4.17
N HIS A 174 2.27 92.36 -3.06
CA HIS A 174 1.65 93.34 -2.18
C HIS A 174 2.68 94.33 -1.61
N GLN A 175 3.85 93.83 -1.18
CA GLN A 175 4.95 94.67 -0.70
C GLN A 175 5.45 95.63 -1.78
N LYS A 176 5.59 95.17 -3.04
CA LYS A 176 5.96 96.04 -4.17
C LYS A 176 4.91 97.13 -4.45
N VAL A 177 3.62 96.80 -4.32
CA VAL A 177 2.54 97.79 -4.45
C VAL A 177 2.63 98.84 -3.34
N LEU A 178 2.87 98.42 -2.08
CA LEU A 178 3.05 99.35 -0.96
C LEU A 178 4.30 100.24 -1.14
N ALA A 179 5.41 99.69 -1.61
CA ALA A 179 6.65 100.44 -1.86
C ALA A 179 6.48 101.49 -2.96
N ALA A 180 5.83 101.14 -4.08
CA ALA A 180 5.50 102.06 -5.16
C ALA A 180 4.52 103.18 -4.72
N HIS A 181 3.67 102.89 -3.73
CA HIS A 181 2.78 103.87 -3.13
C HIS A 181 3.50 104.83 -2.15
N ALA A 182 4.53 104.36 -1.43
CA ALA A 182 5.28 105.13 -0.43
C ALA A 182 6.44 105.98 -1.01
N SER A 183 7.02 105.56 -2.15
CA SER A 183 8.12 106.24 -2.85
C SER A 183 8.01 105.96 -4.35
N ARG A 184 8.32 106.94 -5.21
CA ARG A 184 8.07 106.99 -6.68
C ARG A 184 8.72 105.88 -7.54
N GLU A 185 8.48 104.61 -7.22
CA GLU A 185 8.74 103.47 -8.10
C GLU A 185 7.49 103.17 -8.95
N ALA A 186 7.68 102.53 -10.11
CA ALA A 186 6.56 102.16 -10.98
C ALA A 186 5.74 101.02 -10.35
N TYR A 187 4.41 101.15 -10.40
CA TYR A 187 3.51 100.08 -9.93
C TYR A 187 3.78 98.76 -10.69
N PRO A 188 3.86 97.62 -9.99
CA PRO A 188 4.06 96.33 -10.63
C PRO A 188 2.85 95.97 -11.51
N LYS A 189 3.09 95.21 -12.60
CA LYS A 189 2.01 94.71 -13.48
C LYS A 189 1.01 93.90 -12.67
N ILE A 190 -0.29 94.14 -12.90
CA ILE A 190 -1.39 93.44 -12.21
C ILE A 190 -1.19 91.93 -12.37
N ARG A 191 -1.15 91.23 -11.24
CA ARG A 191 -1.00 89.78 -11.15
C ARG A 191 -2.20 89.20 -10.42
N THR A 192 -2.77 88.13 -10.94
CA THR A 192 -3.92 87.44 -10.33
C THR A 192 -3.44 86.27 -9.48
N PHE A 193 -4.11 86.10 -8.33
CA PHE A 193 -3.82 85.06 -7.35
C PHE A 193 -5.00 84.08 -7.19
N THR A 194 -6.07 84.30 -7.94
CA THR A 194 -7.22 83.42 -8.07
C THR A 194 -7.11 82.62 -9.36
N GLN A 195 -7.56 81.37 -9.33
CA GLN A 195 -7.58 80.53 -10.53
C GLN A 195 -8.74 80.98 -11.43
N MET A 196 -8.44 81.85 -12.39
CA MET A 196 -9.36 82.30 -13.44
C MET A 196 -8.74 82.03 -14.80
N GLU A 197 -9.47 81.31 -15.66
CA GLU A 197 -8.98 80.88 -16.99
C GLU A 197 -8.68 82.06 -17.95
N GLN A 198 -9.29 83.23 -17.72
CA GLN A 198 -9.14 84.40 -18.58
C GLN A 198 -7.97 85.33 -18.17
N SER A 199 -7.16 84.94 -17.20
CA SER A 199 -6.09 85.80 -16.71
C SER A 199 -4.77 85.60 -17.47
N THR A 200 -4.29 86.68 -18.09
CA THR A 200 -3.03 86.67 -18.86
C THR A 200 -1.77 86.65 -17.97
N ASN A 201 -1.87 87.04 -16.70
CA ASN A 201 -0.74 87.14 -15.77
C ASN A 201 -1.13 86.59 -14.37
N SER A 202 -1.16 85.27 -14.25
CA SER A 202 -1.57 84.54 -13.04
C SER A 202 -0.40 83.78 -12.43
N VAL A 203 -0.35 83.72 -11.08
CA VAL A 203 0.61 82.86 -10.36
C VAL A 203 0.46 81.39 -10.75
N TYR A 204 -0.75 80.96 -11.15
CA TYR A 204 -1.00 79.60 -11.59
C TYR A 204 -0.27 79.28 -12.91
N ASN A 205 -0.13 80.26 -13.81
CA ASN A 205 0.64 80.09 -15.04
C ASN A 205 2.13 79.83 -14.74
N ASP A 206 2.68 80.39 -13.66
CA ASP A 206 4.06 80.14 -13.26
C ASP A 206 4.24 78.73 -12.67
N ILE A 207 3.23 78.24 -11.93
CA ILE A 207 3.23 76.86 -11.40
C ILE A 207 3.10 75.85 -12.56
N GLU A 208 2.24 76.13 -13.53
CA GLU A 208 2.08 75.31 -14.73
C GLU A 208 3.32 75.38 -15.64
N ALA A 209 3.90 76.56 -15.84
CA ALA A 209 5.14 76.73 -16.59
C ALA A 209 6.32 76.01 -15.91
N ALA A 210 6.38 75.97 -14.58
CA ALA A 210 7.35 75.16 -13.85
C ALA A 210 7.10 73.66 -14.04
N GLU A 211 5.85 73.21 -14.05
CA GLU A 211 5.50 71.82 -14.35
C GLU A 211 5.88 71.39 -15.79
N ILE A 212 5.79 72.33 -16.74
CA ILE A 212 6.20 72.16 -18.15
C ILE A 212 7.73 72.23 -18.32
N LEU A 213 8.42 73.14 -17.62
CA LEU A 213 9.87 73.30 -17.67
C LEU A 213 10.61 72.06 -17.14
N TYR A 214 10.01 71.38 -16.17
CA TYR A 214 10.50 70.10 -15.63
C TYR A 214 9.79 68.87 -16.23
N ASP A 215 9.04 69.04 -17.33
CA ASP A 215 8.17 68.06 -18.02
C ASP A 215 7.76 66.85 -17.16
N VAL A 216 7.06 67.13 -16.06
CA VAL A 216 6.55 66.10 -15.13
C VAL A 216 5.23 65.51 -15.65
N LYS A 217 4.71 66.00 -16.79
CA LYS A 217 3.53 65.45 -17.46
C LYS A 217 3.82 64.18 -18.24
N ARG A 218 5.07 63.95 -18.65
CA ARG A 218 5.51 62.59 -18.95
C ARG A 218 5.70 61.89 -17.61
N LYS A 219 4.77 61.00 -17.28
CA LYS A 219 5.05 59.86 -16.42
C LYS A 219 6.39 59.31 -16.90
N VAL A 220 7.50 59.58 -16.19
CA VAL A 220 8.82 59.08 -16.60
C VAL A 220 8.74 57.58 -16.38
N ASP A 221 8.25 56.90 -17.41
CA ASP A 221 8.12 55.47 -17.43
C ASP A 221 9.55 54.95 -17.42
N ILE A 222 9.81 53.86 -16.70
CA ILE A 222 11.17 53.31 -16.59
C ILE A 222 11.77 53.15 -18.00
N ARG A 223 10.95 52.91 -19.02
CA ARG A 223 11.30 52.79 -20.44
C ARG A 223 12.05 54.00 -21.03
N ASP A 224 11.78 55.22 -20.57
CA ASP A 224 12.31 56.46 -21.15
C ASP A 224 13.66 56.89 -20.56
N LEU A 225 14.12 56.19 -19.52
CA LEU A 225 15.45 56.37 -18.97
C LEU A 225 16.50 55.76 -19.92
N THR A 226 17.64 56.45 -20.08
CA THR A 226 18.81 55.84 -20.76
C THR A 226 19.28 54.61 -19.98
N TRP A 227 19.93 53.66 -20.64
CA TRP A 227 20.37 52.42 -19.99
C TRP A 227 21.25 52.67 -18.76
N GLU A 228 22.12 53.69 -18.80
CA GLU A 228 22.95 54.10 -17.66
C GLU A 228 22.15 54.73 -16.51
N GLN A 229 21.07 55.46 -16.81
CA GLN A 229 20.20 56.04 -15.77
C GLN A 229 19.33 54.97 -15.12
N LYS A 230 18.82 54.01 -15.91
CA LYS A 230 18.12 52.82 -15.39
C LYS A 230 19.05 52.03 -14.47
N GLU A 231 20.26 51.78 -14.93
CA GLU A 231 21.28 51.07 -14.16
C GLU A 231 21.62 51.81 -12.87
N LYS A 232 21.79 53.14 -12.88
CA LYS A 232 22.09 53.92 -11.66
C LYS A 232 20.93 53.95 -10.67
N VAL A 233 19.69 54.11 -11.14
CA VAL A 233 18.51 54.07 -10.28
C VAL A 233 18.33 52.68 -9.68
N LEU A 234 18.51 51.62 -10.48
CA LEU A 234 18.48 50.24 -10.00
C LEU A 234 19.67 49.94 -9.08
N GLN A 235 20.90 50.35 -9.39
CA GLN A 235 22.07 50.18 -8.53
C GLN A 235 21.88 50.92 -7.20
N TYR A 236 21.32 52.13 -7.21
CA TYR A 236 21.03 52.86 -5.99
C TYR A 236 19.94 52.18 -5.16
N LEU A 237 18.87 51.70 -5.79
CA LEU A 237 17.81 50.94 -5.13
C LEU A 237 18.34 49.60 -4.58
N PHE A 238 19.08 48.84 -5.38
CA PHE A 238 19.68 47.56 -4.97
C PHE A 238 20.75 47.74 -3.91
N ALA A 239 21.63 48.73 -4.01
CA ALA A 239 22.61 49.04 -2.97
C ALA A 239 21.91 49.44 -1.67
N ARG A 240 20.86 50.26 -1.77
CA ARG A 240 20.05 50.67 -0.62
C ARG A 240 19.28 49.50 0.00
N MET A 241 18.83 48.53 -0.80
CA MET A 241 18.13 47.33 -0.34
C MET A 241 19.06 46.26 0.22
N ASN A 242 20.25 46.08 -0.38
CA ASN A 242 21.23 45.06 0.02
C ASN A 242 22.08 45.49 1.23
N MET A 243 22.18 46.79 1.54
CA MET A 243 22.80 47.25 2.78
C MET A 243 21.96 46.91 4.03
N SER A 244 20.65 46.68 3.88
CA SER A 244 19.74 46.29 4.97
C SER A 244 19.62 44.77 5.17
N THR A 245 19.95 43.95 4.17
CA THR A 245 19.75 42.48 4.19
C THR A 245 21.04 41.66 4.08
N SER A 246 22.23 42.30 4.11
CA SER A 246 23.51 41.59 3.99
C SER A 246 23.90 40.81 5.26
N LYS A 247 23.36 39.60 5.37
CA LYS A 247 24.17 38.43 5.75
C LYS A 247 23.63 37.18 5.04
N PRO A 248 24.21 36.76 3.91
CA PRO A 248 23.80 35.54 3.26
C PRO A 248 24.37 34.33 4.03
N PHE A 249 23.51 33.57 4.70
CA PHE A 249 23.81 32.21 5.12
C PHE A 249 23.36 31.25 4.02
N LEU A 250 24.28 30.86 3.15
CA LEU A 250 24.12 29.69 2.27
C LEU A 250 25.14 28.64 2.71
N PRO A 251 24.73 27.42 3.09
CA PRO A 251 25.62 26.28 3.09
C PRO A 251 25.73 25.69 1.68
N ASP A 252 26.98 25.55 1.27
CA ASP A 252 27.55 24.82 0.13
C ASP A 252 26.93 23.41 -0.01
N VAL A 253 26.22 23.16 -1.12
CA VAL A 253 25.82 21.82 -1.52
C VAL A 253 26.97 21.21 -2.33
N LYS A 254 27.96 20.68 -1.62
CA LYS A 254 28.94 19.75 -2.20
C LYS A 254 28.47 18.33 -2.04
N GLU A 255 28.22 17.71 -3.20
CA GLU A 255 28.55 16.34 -3.56
C GLU A 255 28.83 15.38 -2.39
N ARG A 256 27.93 14.40 -2.21
CA ARG A 256 28.34 13.08 -1.73
C ARG A 256 27.91 12.02 -2.72
N HIS A 257 28.91 11.66 -3.51
CA HIS A 257 29.15 10.39 -4.16
C HIS A 257 28.23 9.24 -3.75
N SER A 258 27.60 8.67 -4.78
CA SER A 258 27.57 7.24 -5.07
C SER A 258 28.25 6.36 -4.01
N GLN A 259 27.46 5.77 -3.12
CA GLN A 259 27.82 4.51 -2.48
C GLN A 259 26.95 3.41 -3.07
N THR A 260 27.52 2.79 -4.10
CA THR A 260 27.21 1.45 -4.57
C THR A 260 27.24 0.52 -3.35
N LEU A 261 26.08 0.00 -2.94
CA LEU A 261 26.03 -1.10 -1.99
C LEU A 261 26.29 -2.38 -2.76
N SER A 262 27.55 -2.82 -2.71
CA SER A 262 28.01 -4.10 -3.20
C SER A 262 27.25 -5.22 -2.50
N ILE A 263 26.59 -6.03 -3.31
CA ILE A 263 26.06 -7.35 -2.96
C ILE A 263 27.25 -8.21 -2.52
N THR A 264 27.36 -8.52 -1.23
CA THR A 264 28.20 -9.63 -0.77
C THR A 264 27.39 -10.91 -0.84
N GLN A 265 27.59 -11.66 -1.92
CA GLN A 265 27.53 -13.12 -1.90
C GLN A 265 28.69 -13.64 -1.04
N GLY A 266 28.43 -14.67 -0.23
CA GLY A 266 29.42 -15.38 0.59
C GLY A 266 28.68 -16.25 1.61
N GLU A 267 28.27 -17.46 1.22
CA GLU A 267 29.01 -18.70 1.53
C GLU A 267 29.04 -19.04 3.03
N LYS A 268 28.03 -19.78 3.50
CA LYS A 268 28.12 -21.15 4.04
C LYS A 268 26.76 -21.64 4.52
#